data_AF-A0A4Q3EGW7-F1
#
_entry.id   AF-A0A4Q3EGW7-F1
#
_cell.length_a   1.000
_cell.length_b   1.000
_cell.length_c   1.000
_cell.angle_alpha   90.00
_cell.angle_beta   90.00
_cell.angle_gamma   90.00
#
_symmetry.space_group_name_H-M   'P 1'
#
loop_
_entity.id
_entity.type
_entity.pdbx_description
1 polymer ?
#
loop_
_entity_poly.entity_id
_entity_poly.type
_entity_poly.pdbx_seq_one_letter_code
_entity_poly.pdbx_strand_id
1 'polypeptide(L)'
;AMDPANGGVFTVVADGAVGGPSGLWVPTHEWGDFRVGATVITYMNGYSDPRRPAYFEPSSVSPGKYLGVRQGATGIIRDNYLGFSDVSLTNVTNKSRYEFMNAAEVYFLRAEGALRGWNMGGTAKELYETGIRTSFAQWGVAGDADAYINDATSKPEDYVDPVIDENSMAAMSDVTIKWDESASNERKLERIVVQKYIAMFPDGTNVWSTYRRTGYPRQFPVVINNSGGDIDSDIQIRRMIYPEAEVTTNPAEVAKALILLGGPDKGSTRLWWDPIKPNF
;
A
#
# COMPACT_ATOMS: atom_id res chain seq x y z
N ALA A 1 2.59 -20.50 16.37
CA ALA A 1 2.30 -21.84 15.80
C ALA A 1 0.79 -21.95 15.60
N MET A 2 0.36 -22.07 14.34
CA MET A 2 -1.05 -22.17 13.94
C MET A 2 -1.70 -23.38 14.61
N ASP A 3 -2.87 -23.21 15.25
CA ASP A 3 -3.65 -24.32 15.81
C ASP A 3 -4.11 -25.26 14.67
N PRO A 4 -3.49 -26.44 14.51
CA PRO A 4 -3.76 -27.30 13.37
C PRO A 4 -5.14 -27.96 13.45
N ALA A 5 -5.73 -28.04 14.65
CA ALA A 5 -7.02 -28.69 14.85
C ALA A 5 -8.19 -27.86 14.33
N ASN A 6 -8.00 -26.54 14.18
CA ASN A 6 -9.05 -25.60 13.79
C ASN A 6 -8.70 -24.76 12.55
N GLY A 7 -7.68 -25.16 11.78
CA GLY A 7 -7.27 -24.45 10.55
C GLY A 7 -6.66 -23.07 10.81
N GLY A 8 -5.92 -22.91 11.92
CA GLY A 8 -5.39 -21.63 12.40
C GLY A 8 -4.60 -20.82 11.37
N VAL A 9 -4.62 -19.50 11.54
CA VAL A 9 -3.90 -18.51 10.73
C VAL A 9 -2.87 -17.75 11.57
N PHE A 10 -2.04 -16.90 10.96
CA PHE A 10 -1.11 -16.04 11.71
C PHE A 10 -1.89 -15.08 12.62
N THR A 11 -1.56 -15.07 13.91
CA THR A 11 -2.28 -14.24 14.91
C THR A 11 -1.36 -13.39 15.76
N VAL A 12 -0.06 -13.66 15.74
CA VAL A 12 0.97 -12.89 16.43
C VAL A 12 2.12 -12.55 15.49
N VAL A 13 2.90 -11.50 15.80
CA VAL A 13 4.04 -11.05 14.99
C VAL A 13 5.03 -12.19 14.71
N ALA A 14 5.27 -13.06 15.70
CA ALA A 14 6.19 -14.19 15.57
C ALA A 14 5.77 -15.26 14.55
N ASP A 15 4.51 -15.26 14.10
CA ASP A 15 4.03 -16.18 13.06
C ASP A 15 4.35 -15.69 11.63
N GLY A 16 4.86 -14.45 11.46
CA GLY A 16 5.09 -13.84 10.15
C GLY A 16 6.01 -14.66 9.23
N ALA A 17 5.63 -14.74 7.96
CA ALA A 17 6.39 -15.48 6.94
C ALA A 17 7.45 -14.57 6.30
N VAL A 18 8.72 -14.85 6.57
CA VAL A 18 9.85 -14.06 6.06
C VAL A 18 10.71 -14.85 5.07
N GLY A 19 11.11 -14.19 3.99
CA GLY A 19 11.92 -14.72 2.90
C GLY A 19 13.39 -14.32 2.97
N GLY A 20 14.07 -14.43 1.83
CA GLY A 20 15.46 -14.02 1.64
C GLY A 20 15.68 -12.51 1.82
N PRO A 21 16.93 -12.03 1.65
CA PRO A 21 17.24 -10.61 1.80
C PRO A 21 16.41 -9.77 0.84
N SER A 22 15.89 -8.66 1.35
CA SER A 22 15.16 -7.67 0.57
C SER A 22 16.12 -6.99 -0.40
N GLY A 23 15.76 -6.98 -1.68
CA GLY A 23 16.49 -6.25 -2.71
C GLY A 23 16.28 -4.73 -2.67
N LEU A 24 15.52 -4.19 -1.71
CA LEU A 24 15.16 -2.77 -1.66
C LEU A 24 16.33 -1.85 -1.28
N TRP A 25 17.24 -2.32 -0.45
CA TRP A 25 18.30 -1.47 0.11
C TRP A 25 19.24 -0.90 -0.96
N VAL A 26 19.63 -1.70 -1.94
CA VAL A 26 20.54 -1.28 -3.02
C VAL A 26 19.93 -0.15 -3.88
N PRO A 27 18.74 -0.29 -4.50
CA PRO A 27 18.18 0.76 -5.34
C PRO A 27 17.72 2.01 -4.57
N THR A 28 17.32 1.89 -3.30
CA THR A 28 16.93 3.06 -2.49
C THR A 28 18.16 3.83 -2.00
N HIS A 29 19.16 3.11 -1.49
CA HIS A 29 20.27 3.70 -0.74
C HIS A 29 21.58 3.80 -1.54
N GLU A 30 22.04 2.70 -2.15
CA GLU A 30 23.32 2.72 -2.89
C GLU A 30 23.20 3.50 -4.21
N TRP A 31 22.13 3.26 -4.96
CA TRP A 31 21.92 3.93 -6.26
C TRP A 31 21.20 5.27 -6.10
N GLY A 32 20.35 5.41 -5.07
CA GLY A 32 19.55 6.61 -4.87
C GLY A 32 18.42 6.76 -5.90
N ASP A 33 17.98 5.67 -6.53
CA ASP A 33 16.99 5.69 -7.61
C ASP A 33 15.56 5.68 -7.09
N PHE A 34 15.34 5.17 -5.87
CA PHE A 34 14.03 5.13 -5.24
C PHE A 34 13.95 6.02 -4.00
N ARG A 35 12.78 6.62 -3.82
CA ARG A 35 12.38 7.36 -2.62
C ARG A 35 10.98 6.93 -2.20
N VAL A 36 10.61 7.24 -0.96
CA VAL A 36 9.29 6.90 -0.43
C VAL A 36 8.22 7.60 -1.28
N GLY A 37 7.13 6.91 -1.59
CA GLY A 37 6.03 7.47 -2.38
C GLY A 37 5.23 8.53 -1.62
N ALA A 38 4.80 9.59 -2.31
CA ALA A 38 3.99 10.67 -1.73
C ALA A 38 2.72 10.15 -1.04
N THR A 39 2.05 9.16 -1.63
CA THR A 39 0.77 8.64 -1.09
C THR A 39 0.91 8.05 0.31
N VAL A 40 1.94 7.25 0.60
CA VAL A 40 2.09 6.73 1.98
C VAL A 40 2.44 7.84 2.96
N ILE A 41 3.24 8.82 2.54
CA ILE A 41 3.62 9.97 3.36
C ILE A 41 2.40 10.81 3.74
N THR A 42 1.47 11.08 2.82
CA THR A 42 0.29 11.89 3.15
C THR A 42 -0.61 11.25 4.20
N TYR A 43 -0.83 9.93 4.12
CA TYR A 43 -1.58 9.21 5.16
C TYR A 43 -0.81 9.25 6.49
N MET A 44 0.47 8.85 6.49
CA MET A 44 1.21 8.69 7.73
C MET A 44 1.55 10.02 8.41
N ASN A 45 1.81 11.10 7.67
CA ASN A 45 1.98 12.42 8.25
C ASN A 45 0.67 12.98 8.78
N GLY A 46 -0.40 12.92 7.98
CA GLY A 46 -1.72 13.42 8.38
C GLY A 46 -2.26 12.71 9.62
N TYR A 47 -1.99 11.41 9.76
CA TYR A 47 -2.30 10.61 10.94
C TYR A 47 -1.34 10.75 12.11
N SER A 48 -0.28 11.55 11.96
CA SER A 48 0.83 11.62 12.91
C SER A 48 1.35 10.23 13.31
N ASP A 49 1.41 9.31 12.35
CA ASP A 49 1.59 7.88 12.58
C ASP A 49 2.93 7.58 13.27
N PRO A 50 2.93 6.95 14.46
CA PRO A 50 4.14 6.62 15.20
C PRO A 50 5.07 5.63 14.49
N ARG A 51 4.60 4.92 13.45
CA ARG A 51 5.43 3.99 12.67
C ARG A 51 6.36 4.70 11.69
N ARG A 52 6.20 6.01 11.43
CA ARG A 52 7.04 6.75 10.46
C ARG A 52 8.55 6.60 10.69
N PRO A 53 9.09 6.75 11.92
CA PRO A 53 10.52 6.58 12.16
C PRO A 53 10.99 5.15 11.95
N ALA A 54 10.08 4.17 12.04
CA ALA A 54 10.41 2.79 11.75
C ALA A 54 10.45 2.50 10.24
N TYR A 55 9.71 3.26 9.44
CA TYR A 55 9.58 3.04 8.00
C TYR A 55 10.53 3.89 7.17
N PHE A 56 10.81 5.11 7.62
CA PHE A 56 11.43 6.14 6.81
C PHE A 56 12.52 6.89 7.57
N GLU A 57 13.49 7.39 6.82
CA GLU A 57 14.38 8.45 7.29
C GLU A 57 13.72 9.82 7.09
N PRO A 58 13.91 10.78 8.02
CA PRO A 58 13.41 12.13 7.85
C PRO A 58 14.07 12.82 6.65
N SER A 59 13.37 13.77 6.04
CA SER A 59 13.93 14.55 4.94
C SER A 59 15.09 15.42 5.40
N SER A 60 16.17 15.46 4.62
CA SER A 60 17.31 16.36 4.86
C SER A 60 17.05 17.79 4.39
N VAL A 61 16.10 17.98 3.48
CA VAL A 61 15.71 19.31 2.95
C VAL A 61 14.50 19.92 3.68
N SER A 62 13.81 19.13 4.51
CA SER A 62 12.74 19.61 5.38
C SER A 62 12.85 18.98 6.78
N PRO A 63 13.70 19.55 7.66
CA PRO A 63 13.99 18.98 8.97
C PRO A 63 12.72 18.72 9.79
N GLY A 64 12.61 17.51 10.36
CA GLY A 64 11.47 17.09 11.17
C GLY A 64 10.23 16.68 10.38
N LYS A 65 10.30 16.69 9.04
CA LYS A 65 9.23 16.21 8.16
C LYS A 65 9.66 14.98 7.37
N TYR A 66 8.67 14.22 6.94
CA TYR A 66 8.84 13.16 5.96
C TYR A 66 8.29 13.65 4.62
N LEU A 67 9.07 13.49 3.55
CA LEU A 67 8.69 13.92 2.21
C LEU A 67 8.75 12.74 1.25
N GLY A 68 7.66 12.53 0.51
CA GLY A 68 7.59 11.51 -0.52
C GLY A 68 7.66 12.10 -1.93
N VAL A 69 7.89 11.24 -2.91
CA VAL A 69 7.90 11.61 -4.33
C VAL A 69 6.60 11.11 -4.97
N ARG A 70 5.90 11.99 -5.71
CA ARG A 70 4.68 11.59 -6.41
C ARG A 70 5.01 10.62 -7.55
N GLN A 71 4.26 9.53 -7.61
CA GLN A 71 4.43 8.55 -8.68
C GLN A 71 3.89 9.08 -10.00
N GLY A 72 4.66 8.90 -11.07
CA GLY A 72 4.36 9.48 -12.39
C GLY A 72 4.41 11.01 -12.43
N ALA A 73 5.24 11.62 -11.57
CA ALA A 73 5.51 13.05 -11.54
C ALA A 73 6.18 13.56 -12.82
N THR A 74 6.09 14.88 -13.05
CA THR A 74 6.80 15.57 -14.13
C THR A 74 8.13 16.14 -13.65
N GLY A 75 9.09 16.29 -14.57
CA GLY A 75 10.34 17.02 -14.34
C GLY A 75 11.30 16.39 -13.32
N ILE A 76 11.12 15.11 -12.97
CA ILE A 76 11.96 14.45 -11.97
C ILE A 76 13.42 14.36 -12.43
N ILE A 77 14.29 15.05 -11.69
CA ILE A 77 15.73 14.92 -11.76
C ILE A 77 16.18 14.30 -10.43
N ARG A 78 16.75 13.10 -10.47
CA ARG A 78 17.13 12.31 -9.28
C ARG A 78 17.81 13.16 -8.20
N ASP A 79 18.82 13.93 -8.58
CA ASP A 79 19.66 14.68 -7.64
C ASP A 79 18.88 15.74 -6.85
N ASN A 80 17.79 16.29 -7.39
CA ASN A 80 16.93 17.25 -6.69
C ASN A 80 16.04 16.58 -5.63
N TYR A 81 15.83 15.26 -5.72
CA TYR A 81 14.99 14.49 -4.81
C TYR A 81 15.79 13.60 -3.85
N LEU A 82 17.13 13.59 -3.94
CA LEU A 82 17.97 12.77 -3.06
C LEU A 82 17.77 13.09 -1.57
N GLY A 83 17.38 14.33 -1.23
CA GLY A 83 17.10 14.78 0.15
C GLY A 83 15.67 14.51 0.66
N PHE A 84 14.81 13.91 -0.15
CA PHE A 84 13.49 13.43 0.30
C PHE A 84 13.66 12.19 1.19
N SER A 85 12.58 11.78 1.86
CA SER A 85 12.63 10.63 2.76
C SER A 85 13.00 9.36 2.02
N ASP A 86 13.99 8.67 2.57
CA ASP A 86 14.40 7.32 2.19
C ASP A 86 13.68 6.29 3.07
N VAL A 87 13.76 5.00 2.71
CA VAL A 87 13.36 3.91 3.61
C VAL A 87 14.29 3.89 4.83
N SER A 88 13.77 3.49 5.99
CA SER A 88 14.54 3.46 7.24
C SER A 88 15.79 2.59 7.07
N LEU A 89 16.97 3.18 7.23
CA LEU A 89 18.25 2.47 7.11
C LEU A 89 18.52 1.59 8.33
N THR A 90 17.81 1.84 9.44
CA THR A 90 17.90 1.05 10.66
C THR A 90 17.09 -0.24 10.54
N ASN A 91 15.90 -0.18 9.95
CA ASN A 91 14.99 -1.32 9.90
C ASN A 91 14.97 -2.02 8.54
N VAL A 92 15.32 -1.32 7.47
CA VAL A 92 15.47 -1.85 6.11
C VAL A 92 16.95 -1.81 5.73
N THR A 93 17.67 -2.84 6.14
CA THR A 93 19.09 -3.07 5.84
C THR A 93 19.24 -4.04 4.67
N ASN A 94 20.46 -4.19 4.15
CA ASN A 94 20.81 -5.26 3.20
C ASN A 94 20.65 -6.69 3.78
N LYS A 95 20.38 -6.84 5.08
CA LYS A 95 20.06 -8.11 5.75
C LYS A 95 18.58 -8.25 6.09
N SER A 96 17.79 -7.19 5.92
CA SER A 96 16.37 -7.24 6.22
C SER A 96 15.69 -8.23 5.30
N ARG A 97 14.86 -9.11 5.87
CA ARG A 97 14.16 -10.13 5.12
C ARG A 97 12.91 -9.53 4.49
N TYR A 98 12.56 -10.01 3.30
CA TYR A 98 11.26 -9.70 2.72
C TYR A 98 10.15 -10.40 3.51
N GLU A 99 9.10 -9.70 3.89
CA GLU A 99 7.96 -10.29 4.58
C GLU A 99 6.87 -10.63 3.56
N PHE A 100 6.57 -11.92 3.40
CA PHE A 100 5.55 -12.40 2.46
C PHE A 100 4.13 -12.20 3.00
N MET A 101 3.95 -12.36 4.31
CA MET A 101 2.68 -12.20 4.99
C MET A 101 2.92 -11.98 6.47
N ASN A 102 2.21 -11.02 7.06
CA ASN A 102 2.29 -10.71 8.49
C ASN A 102 0.93 -10.85 9.19
N ALA A 103 0.95 -10.98 10.51
CA ALA A 103 -0.28 -11.17 11.28
C ALA A 103 -1.23 -9.97 11.19
N ALA A 104 -0.70 -8.74 11.03
CA ALA A 104 -1.53 -7.56 10.84
C ALA A 104 -2.37 -7.67 9.55
N GLU A 105 -1.76 -8.12 8.45
CA GLU A 105 -2.46 -8.40 7.19
C GLU A 105 -3.62 -9.37 7.38
N VAL A 106 -3.40 -10.47 8.11
CA VAL A 106 -4.43 -11.47 8.39
C VAL A 106 -5.61 -10.87 9.16
N TYR A 107 -5.36 -10.01 10.15
CA TYR A 107 -6.43 -9.32 10.86
C TYR A 107 -7.22 -8.38 9.95
N PHE A 108 -6.57 -7.65 9.04
CA PHE A 108 -7.30 -6.79 8.09
C PHE A 108 -8.09 -7.59 7.06
N LEU A 109 -7.57 -8.73 6.59
CA LEU A 109 -8.33 -9.65 5.73
C LEU A 109 -9.57 -10.20 6.45
N ARG A 110 -9.42 -10.59 7.73
CA ARG A 110 -10.53 -11.02 8.58
C ARG A 110 -11.52 -9.88 8.85
N ALA A 111 -11.04 -8.64 9.04
CA ALA A 111 -11.91 -7.48 9.22
C ALA A 111 -12.78 -7.23 7.98
N GLU A 112 -12.19 -7.29 6.79
CA GLU A 112 -12.94 -7.21 5.52
C GLU A 112 -13.93 -8.37 5.38
N GLY A 113 -13.52 -9.61 5.69
CA GLY A 113 -14.41 -10.77 5.66
C GLY A 113 -15.61 -10.61 6.60
N ALA A 114 -15.38 -10.14 7.83
CA ALA A 114 -16.43 -9.86 8.81
C ALA A 114 -17.37 -8.74 8.32
N LEU A 115 -16.83 -7.68 7.71
CA LEU A 115 -17.61 -6.59 7.11
C LEU A 115 -18.51 -7.10 5.96
N ARG A 116 -18.07 -8.12 5.24
CA ARG A 116 -18.83 -8.82 4.19
C ARG A 116 -19.81 -9.87 4.73
N GLY A 117 -19.93 -10.01 6.06
CA GLY A 117 -20.83 -10.95 6.72
C GLY A 117 -20.28 -12.38 6.81
N TRP A 118 -18.99 -12.60 6.57
CA TRP A 118 -18.37 -13.92 6.75
C TRP A 118 -18.05 -14.16 8.22
N ASN A 119 -18.12 -15.42 8.66
CA ASN A 119 -17.73 -15.78 10.02
C ASN A 119 -16.19 -15.81 10.16
N MET A 120 -15.62 -14.68 10.59
CA MET A 120 -14.17 -14.50 10.74
C MET A 120 -13.69 -14.58 12.20
N GLY A 121 -14.55 -15.00 13.13
CA GLY A 121 -14.21 -15.13 14.56
C GLY A 121 -13.94 -13.80 15.26
N GLY A 122 -14.76 -12.78 14.97
CA GLY A 122 -14.70 -11.43 15.55
C GLY A 122 -15.52 -10.45 14.70
N THR A 123 -15.85 -9.28 15.26
CA THR A 123 -16.47 -8.20 14.49
C THR A 123 -15.44 -7.48 13.61
N ALA A 124 -15.91 -6.79 12.56
CA ALA A 124 -15.03 -6.01 11.68
C ALA A 124 -14.22 -4.97 12.46
N LYS A 125 -14.85 -4.29 13.44
CA LYS A 125 -14.19 -3.33 14.34
C LYS A 125 -13.07 -3.98 15.16
N GLU A 126 -13.38 -5.04 15.89
CA GLU A 126 -12.41 -5.71 16.77
C GLU A 126 -11.18 -6.18 15.97
N LEU A 127 -11.42 -6.78 14.80
CA LEU A 127 -10.36 -7.27 13.92
C LEU A 127 -9.54 -6.13 13.32
N TYR A 128 -10.19 -5.05 12.87
CA TYR A 128 -9.53 -3.84 12.38
C TYR A 128 -8.58 -3.25 13.43
N GLU A 129 -9.08 -3.02 14.64
CA GLU A 129 -8.28 -2.43 15.72
C GLU A 129 -7.19 -3.40 16.20
N THR A 130 -7.42 -4.71 16.17
CA THR A 130 -6.39 -5.72 16.47
C THR A 130 -5.29 -5.74 15.41
N GLY A 131 -5.64 -5.57 14.13
CA GLY A 131 -4.66 -5.43 13.05
C GLY A 131 -3.74 -4.23 13.25
N ILE A 132 -4.29 -3.07 13.66
CA ILE A 132 -3.50 -1.88 13.98
C ILE A 132 -2.55 -2.16 15.16
N ARG A 133 -3.05 -2.71 16.27
CA ARG A 133 -2.19 -3.05 17.43
C ARG A 133 -1.09 -4.02 17.05
N THR A 134 -1.40 -5.02 16.22
CA THR A 134 -0.43 -6.00 15.74
C THR A 134 0.66 -5.34 14.89
N SER A 135 0.29 -4.43 13.99
CA SER A 135 1.25 -3.66 13.20
C SER A 135 2.12 -2.75 14.08
N PHE A 136 1.54 -2.05 15.05
CA PHE A 136 2.31 -1.21 15.97
C PHE A 136 3.29 -2.04 16.81
N ALA A 137 2.88 -3.22 17.26
CA ALA A 137 3.76 -4.15 17.98
C ALA A 137 4.92 -4.65 17.12
N GLN A 138 4.68 -4.95 15.84
CA GLN A 138 5.73 -5.35 14.90
C GLN A 138 6.85 -4.31 14.79
N TRP A 139 6.49 -3.03 14.86
CA TRP A 139 7.42 -1.90 14.72
C TRP A 139 7.86 -1.28 16.04
N GLY A 140 7.63 -1.96 17.16
CA GLY A 140 8.13 -1.54 18.48
C GLY A 140 7.43 -0.33 19.09
N VAL A 141 6.28 0.08 18.55
CA VAL A 141 5.50 1.25 18.98
C VAL A 141 4.15 0.86 19.59
N ALA A 142 4.06 -0.35 20.18
CA ALA A 142 2.80 -0.90 20.72
C ALA A 142 2.08 0.04 21.71
N GLY A 143 2.83 0.83 22.49
CA GLY A 143 2.28 1.76 23.48
C GLY A 143 1.45 2.90 22.88
N ASP A 144 1.65 3.24 21.61
CA ASP A 144 0.96 4.36 20.95
C ASP A 144 -0.32 3.91 20.21
N ALA A 145 -0.57 2.61 20.11
CA ALA A 145 -1.63 2.06 19.27
C ALA A 145 -3.04 2.50 19.72
N ASP A 146 -3.33 2.48 21.02
CA ASP A 146 -4.67 2.83 21.52
C ASP A 146 -4.99 4.32 21.34
N ALA A 147 -3.99 5.20 21.50
CA ALA A 147 -4.17 6.63 21.23
C ALA A 147 -4.46 6.85 19.73
N TYR A 148 -3.68 6.21 18.86
CA TYR A 148 -3.85 6.26 17.41
C TYR A 148 -5.23 5.74 16.96
N ILE A 149 -5.66 4.58 17.46
CA ILE A 149 -6.96 3.97 17.13
C ILE A 149 -8.13 4.87 17.52
N ASN A 150 -8.00 5.64 18.60
CA ASN A 150 -9.06 6.52 19.09
C ASN A 150 -9.10 7.90 18.41
N ASP A 151 -8.15 8.20 17.53
CA ASP A 151 -8.13 9.46 16.78
C ASP A 151 -9.24 9.50 15.72
N ALA A 152 -10.25 10.32 16.00
CA ALA A 152 -11.41 10.52 15.13
C ALA A 152 -11.26 11.71 14.18
N THR A 153 -10.15 12.44 14.25
CA THR A 153 -10.01 13.78 13.68
C THR A 153 -8.93 13.87 12.62
N SER A 154 -7.82 13.16 12.79
CA SER A 154 -6.71 13.19 11.83
C SER A 154 -7.11 12.59 10.51
N LYS A 155 -6.68 13.25 9.43
CA LYS A 155 -6.97 12.93 8.04
C LYS A 155 -5.67 12.96 7.25
N PRO A 156 -5.59 12.29 6.09
CA PRO A 156 -4.42 12.41 5.21
C PRO A 156 -4.20 13.88 4.85
N GLU A 157 -2.94 14.32 4.86
CA GLU A 157 -2.58 15.70 4.50
C GLU A 157 -2.49 15.88 2.98
N ASP A 158 -2.56 17.13 2.52
CA ASP A 158 -2.26 17.47 1.14
C ASP A 158 -0.78 17.19 0.84
N TYR A 159 -0.50 16.70 -0.37
CA TYR A 159 0.85 16.53 -0.85
C TYR A 159 1.37 17.84 -1.43
N VAL A 160 2.49 18.33 -0.90
CA VAL A 160 3.22 19.48 -1.43
C VAL A 160 4.61 19.02 -1.86
N ASP A 161 4.92 19.15 -3.14
CA ASP A 161 6.26 18.92 -3.66
C ASP A 161 7.08 20.23 -3.55
N PRO A 162 8.11 20.30 -2.68
CA PRO A 162 8.90 21.51 -2.52
C PRO A 162 9.84 21.81 -3.69
N VAL A 163 9.97 20.92 -4.67
CA VAL A 163 10.85 21.09 -5.84
C VAL A 163 10.05 21.55 -7.05
N ILE A 164 8.89 20.94 -7.31
CA ILE A 164 8.06 21.19 -8.50
C ILE A 164 6.59 21.27 -8.08
N ASP A 165 6.03 22.47 -8.02
CA ASP A 165 4.68 22.70 -7.52
C ASP A 165 3.59 21.98 -8.36
N GLU A 166 3.82 21.78 -9.66
CA GLU A 166 2.89 21.02 -10.53
C GLU A 166 2.71 19.57 -10.10
N ASN A 167 3.63 19.02 -9.29
CA ASN A 167 3.49 17.69 -8.72
C ASN A 167 2.67 17.68 -7.42
N SER A 168 2.41 18.82 -6.78
CA SER A 168 1.55 18.93 -5.60
C SER A 168 0.12 18.47 -5.87
N MET A 169 -0.57 17.96 -4.85
CA MET A 169 -1.96 17.51 -4.97
C MET A 169 -2.67 17.49 -3.62
N ALA A 170 -3.96 17.86 -3.62
CA ALA A 170 -4.81 17.67 -2.46
C ALA A 170 -4.91 16.19 -2.07
N ALA A 171 -5.17 15.92 -0.78
CA ALA A 171 -5.37 14.56 -0.28
C ALA A 171 -6.49 13.83 -1.04
N MET A 172 -6.23 12.59 -1.45
CA MET A 172 -7.21 11.78 -2.22
C MET A 172 -8.33 11.19 -1.35
N SER A 173 -8.27 11.36 -0.04
CA SER A 173 -9.24 10.86 0.92
C SER A 173 -9.23 11.73 2.17
N ASP A 174 -10.38 11.79 2.84
CA ASP A 174 -10.56 12.37 4.16
C ASP A 174 -10.81 11.30 5.25
N VAL A 175 -10.53 10.04 4.90
CA VAL A 175 -10.07 8.94 5.77
C VAL A 175 -9.75 9.22 7.23
N THR A 176 -10.60 8.99 8.24
CA THR A 176 -10.13 9.02 9.66
C THR A 176 -9.81 7.63 10.19
N ILE A 177 -8.92 7.53 11.19
CA ILE A 177 -8.45 6.25 11.76
C ILE A 177 -9.54 5.56 12.57
N LYS A 178 -10.19 6.29 13.47
CA LYS A 178 -11.17 5.70 14.38
C LYS A 178 -12.29 5.00 13.62
N TRP A 179 -12.59 3.79 14.05
CA TRP A 179 -13.71 3.04 13.52
C TRP A 179 -15.03 3.75 13.81
N ASP A 180 -15.86 3.89 12.77
CA ASP A 180 -17.17 4.51 12.83
C ASP A 180 -18.22 3.50 12.42
N GLU A 181 -19.03 3.04 13.38
CA GLU A 181 -20.09 2.07 13.12
C GLU A 181 -21.23 2.62 12.27
N SER A 182 -21.41 3.95 12.24
CA SER A 182 -22.46 4.59 11.45
C SER A 182 -22.06 4.81 9.98
N ALA A 183 -20.77 4.67 9.65
CA ALA A 183 -20.27 4.82 8.30
C ALA A 183 -20.80 3.71 7.37
N SER A 184 -20.88 4.02 6.07
CA SER A 184 -21.21 3.03 5.04
C SER A 184 -20.17 1.90 5.00
N ASN A 185 -20.57 0.72 4.50
CA ASN A 185 -19.64 -0.40 4.35
C ASN A 185 -18.45 -0.04 3.45
N GLU A 186 -18.66 0.74 2.39
CA GLU A 186 -17.57 1.22 1.53
C GLU A 186 -16.55 2.05 2.32
N ARG A 187 -17.03 2.93 3.20
CA ARG A 187 -16.17 3.79 4.02
C ARG A 187 -15.50 3.04 5.18
N LYS A 188 -16.12 1.96 5.68
CA LYS A 188 -15.50 1.01 6.61
C LYS A 188 -14.40 0.20 5.90
N LEU A 189 -14.63 -0.22 4.67
CA LEU A 189 -13.62 -0.90 3.84
C LEU A 189 -12.42 -0.01 3.56
N GLU A 190 -12.65 1.26 3.21
CA GLU A 190 -11.57 2.23 3.01
C GLU A 190 -10.64 2.31 4.22
N ARG A 191 -11.20 2.38 5.45
CA ARG A 191 -10.40 2.34 6.69
C ARG A 191 -9.55 1.08 6.82
N ILE A 192 -10.18 -0.09 6.62
CA ILE A 192 -9.50 -1.39 6.70
C ILE A 192 -8.33 -1.43 5.71
N VAL A 193 -8.58 -1.04 4.45
CA VAL A 193 -7.59 -1.14 3.39
C VAL A 193 -6.48 -0.10 3.55
N VAL A 194 -6.78 1.12 4.01
CA VAL A 194 -5.76 2.14 4.32
C VAL A 194 -4.83 1.66 5.43
N GLN A 195 -5.36 1.09 6.51
CA GLN A 195 -4.50 0.56 7.59
C GLN A 195 -3.75 -0.69 7.16
N LYS A 196 -4.35 -1.57 6.34
CA LYS A 196 -3.66 -2.68 5.69
C LYS A 196 -2.50 -2.17 4.84
N TYR A 197 -2.72 -1.15 4.01
CA TYR A 197 -1.70 -0.54 3.17
C TYR A 197 -0.51 -0.03 3.99
N ILE A 198 -0.76 0.68 5.09
CA ILE A 198 0.31 1.15 5.98
C ILE A 198 1.02 -0.05 6.64
N ALA A 199 0.29 -1.04 7.13
CA ALA A 199 0.87 -2.20 7.81
C ALA A 199 1.70 -3.13 6.90
N MET A 200 1.53 -3.02 5.58
CA MET A 200 2.16 -3.88 4.58
C MET A 200 3.41 -3.29 3.94
N PHE A 201 3.78 -2.06 4.27
CA PHE A 201 5.01 -1.49 3.75
C PHE A 201 6.22 -2.38 4.12
N PRO A 202 7.12 -2.73 3.16
CA PRO A 202 7.21 -2.21 1.79
C PRO A 202 6.68 -3.16 0.67
N ASP A 203 5.76 -4.08 0.94
CA ASP A 203 5.21 -5.00 -0.08
C ASP A 203 4.28 -4.28 -1.08
N GLY A 204 4.87 -3.80 -2.18
CA GLY A 204 4.16 -3.12 -3.25
C GLY A 204 3.25 -4.01 -4.09
N THR A 205 3.50 -5.33 -4.20
CA THR A 205 2.75 -6.19 -5.14
C THR A 205 1.37 -6.52 -4.59
N ASN A 206 1.31 -6.90 -3.32
CA ASN A 206 0.04 -7.20 -2.66
C ASN A 206 -0.78 -5.93 -2.41
N VAL A 207 -0.11 -4.80 -2.10
CA VAL A 207 -0.73 -3.48 -2.06
C VAL A 207 -1.33 -3.07 -3.41
N TRP A 208 -0.58 -3.20 -4.52
CA TRP A 208 -1.10 -2.83 -5.85
C TRP A 208 -2.28 -3.72 -6.26
N SER A 209 -2.24 -5.01 -5.92
CA SER A 209 -3.36 -5.92 -6.14
C SER A 209 -4.57 -5.55 -5.29
N THR A 210 -4.35 -5.14 -4.04
CA THR A 210 -5.42 -4.65 -3.15
C THR A 210 -6.04 -3.36 -3.70
N TYR A 211 -5.23 -2.37 -4.12
CA TYR A 211 -5.72 -1.14 -4.76
C TYR A 211 -6.52 -1.44 -6.03
N ARG A 212 -6.05 -2.36 -6.88
CA ARG A 212 -6.81 -2.73 -8.07
C ARG A 212 -8.17 -3.35 -7.70
N ARG A 213 -8.20 -4.23 -6.70
CA ARG A 213 -9.42 -4.92 -6.27
C ARG A 213 -10.43 -3.99 -5.60
N THR A 214 -9.99 -3.06 -4.77
CA THR A 214 -10.87 -2.27 -3.90
C THR A 214 -10.97 -0.80 -4.27
N GLY A 215 -10.00 -0.27 -5.03
CA GLY A 215 -9.82 1.16 -5.26
C GLY A 215 -9.13 1.90 -4.10
N TYR A 216 -8.74 1.19 -3.03
CA TYR A 216 -8.17 1.76 -1.81
C TYR A 216 -6.73 1.29 -1.52
N PRO A 217 -5.91 2.11 -0.82
CA PRO A 217 -6.15 3.54 -0.60
C PRO A 217 -6.21 4.27 -1.94
N ARG A 218 -6.92 5.40 -1.99
CA ARG A 218 -6.95 6.23 -3.19
C ARG A 218 -5.52 6.69 -3.51
N GLN A 219 -5.08 6.44 -4.73
CA GLN A 219 -3.75 6.80 -5.22
C GLN A 219 -3.80 8.15 -5.95
N PHE A 220 -2.72 8.92 -5.89
CA PHE A 220 -2.60 10.10 -6.73
C PHE A 220 -2.55 9.68 -8.21
N PRO A 221 -3.38 10.28 -9.09
CA PRO A 221 -3.22 10.13 -10.53
C PRO A 221 -1.81 10.54 -10.96
N VAL A 222 -1.29 9.89 -11.99
CA VAL A 222 -0.02 10.26 -12.60
C VAL A 222 -0.13 11.63 -13.26
N VAL A 223 0.92 12.44 -13.16
CA VAL A 223 0.99 13.74 -13.84
C VAL A 223 1.29 13.53 -15.33
N ILE A 224 2.25 12.65 -15.61
CA ILE A 224 2.66 12.30 -16.97
C ILE A 224 2.14 10.90 -17.32
N ASN A 225 1.30 10.85 -18.36
CA ASN A 225 0.79 9.60 -18.90
C ASN A 225 1.24 9.43 -20.35
N ASN A 226 2.26 8.58 -20.52
CA ASN A 226 2.85 8.26 -21.82
C ASN A 226 2.27 6.98 -22.45
N SER A 227 1.10 6.52 -22.00
CA SER A 227 0.48 5.30 -22.52
C SER A 227 -0.13 5.46 -23.93
N GLY A 228 -0.09 6.68 -24.51
CA GLY A 228 -0.76 6.95 -25.78
C GLY A 228 -2.29 6.90 -25.71
N GLY A 229 -2.85 7.08 -24.51
CA GLY A 229 -4.30 7.00 -24.25
C GLY A 229 -4.80 5.60 -23.93
N ASP A 230 -3.93 4.58 -23.90
CA ASP A 230 -4.32 3.21 -23.59
C ASP A 230 -4.69 3.02 -22.11
N ILE A 231 -4.09 3.81 -21.22
CA ILE A 231 -4.30 3.72 -19.76
C ILE A 231 -4.88 5.05 -19.29
N ASP A 232 -5.98 4.98 -18.55
CA ASP A 232 -6.59 6.13 -17.88
C ASP A 232 -5.77 6.50 -16.64
N SER A 233 -5.42 7.79 -16.48
CA SER A 233 -4.54 8.27 -15.40
C SER A 233 -5.15 8.14 -14.00
N ASP A 234 -6.48 8.18 -13.87
CA ASP A 234 -7.18 8.10 -12.60
C ASP A 234 -7.40 6.64 -12.18
N ILE A 235 -7.57 5.75 -13.16
CA ILE A 235 -7.77 4.31 -12.97
C ILE A 235 -6.43 3.55 -12.83
N GLN A 236 -5.38 4.08 -13.48
CA GLN A 236 -4.00 3.57 -13.49
C GLN A 236 -3.86 2.15 -14.08
N ILE A 237 -2.64 1.61 -14.04
CA ILE A 237 -2.28 0.31 -14.61
C ILE A 237 -3.05 -0.81 -13.88
N ARG A 238 -3.74 -1.66 -14.65
CA ARG A 238 -4.58 -2.76 -14.18
C ARG A 238 -3.90 -4.11 -14.28
N ARG A 239 -2.87 -4.25 -15.10
CA ARG A 239 -1.98 -5.43 -15.17
C ARG A 239 -0.71 -5.13 -15.95
N MET A 240 0.27 -6.02 -15.82
CA MET A 240 1.41 -6.08 -16.74
C MET A 240 1.00 -6.82 -18.01
N ILE A 241 1.53 -6.40 -19.16
CA ILE A 241 1.37 -7.12 -20.43
C ILE A 241 2.23 -8.39 -20.46
N TYR A 242 1.95 -9.32 -21.38
CA TYR A 242 2.84 -10.47 -21.56
C TYR A 242 4.21 -10.00 -22.07
N PRO A 243 5.30 -10.67 -21.67
CA PRO A 243 6.62 -10.38 -22.21
C PRO A 243 6.64 -10.60 -23.73
N GLU A 244 7.38 -9.76 -24.46
CA GLU A 244 7.54 -9.89 -25.91
C GLU A 244 8.05 -11.28 -26.35
N ALA A 245 8.90 -11.90 -25.53
CA ALA A 245 9.38 -13.26 -25.75
C ALA A 245 8.24 -14.29 -25.83
N GLU A 246 7.20 -14.18 -24.98
CA GLU A 246 6.04 -15.10 -25.05
C GLU A 246 5.24 -14.87 -26.33
N VAL A 247 5.05 -13.61 -26.71
CA VAL A 247 4.30 -13.24 -27.93
C VAL A 247 5.00 -13.78 -29.19
N THR A 248 6.33 -13.75 -29.22
CA THR A 248 7.13 -14.16 -30.38
C THR A 248 7.39 -15.66 -30.43
N THR A 249 7.66 -16.30 -29.30
CA THR A 249 8.07 -17.72 -29.25
C THR A 249 6.94 -18.68 -28.92
N ASN A 250 5.85 -18.19 -28.31
CA ASN A 250 4.71 -18.99 -27.88
C ASN A 250 3.34 -18.40 -28.31
N PRO A 251 3.18 -17.94 -29.57
CA PRO A 251 2.01 -17.18 -29.99
C PRO A 251 0.69 -17.95 -29.87
N ALA A 252 0.72 -19.27 -30.02
CA ALA A 252 -0.46 -20.12 -29.91
C ALA A 252 -1.04 -20.16 -28.49
N GLU A 253 -0.19 -20.20 -27.46
CA GLU A 253 -0.66 -20.18 -26.06
C GLU A 253 -1.03 -18.77 -25.61
N VAL A 254 -0.34 -17.73 -26.09
CA VAL A 254 -0.76 -16.34 -25.87
C VAL A 254 -2.17 -16.10 -26.43
N ALA A 255 -2.48 -16.62 -27.62
CA ALA A 255 -3.82 -16.51 -28.19
C ALA A 255 -4.90 -17.16 -27.30
N LYS A 256 -4.61 -18.31 -26.69
CA LYS A 256 -5.52 -18.96 -25.71
C LYS A 256 -5.63 -18.14 -24.43
N ALA A 257 -4.51 -17.60 -23.93
CA ALA A 257 -4.49 -16.78 -22.73
C ALA A 257 -5.30 -15.48 -22.88
N LEU A 258 -5.28 -14.86 -24.06
CA LEU A 258 -6.10 -13.70 -24.40
C LEU A 258 -7.60 -14.00 -24.35
N ILE A 259 -8.02 -15.19 -24.77
CA ILE A 259 -9.42 -15.63 -24.64
C ILE A 259 -9.81 -15.72 -23.16
N LEU A 260 -8.94 -16.27 -22.31
CA LEU A 260 -9.17 -16.37 -20.87
C LEU A 260 -9.13 -15.01 -20.15
N LEU A 261 -8.30 -14.09 -20.63
CA LEU A 261 -8.23 -12.72 -20.13
C LEU A 261 -9.53 -11.95 -20.42
N GLY A 262 -10.23 -12.29 -21.52
CA GLY A 262 -11.48 -11.64 -21.90
C GLY A 262 -11.28 -10.21 -22.45
N GLY A 263 -10.10 -9.91 -22.98
CA GLY A 263 -9.74 -8.59 -23.50
C GLY A 263 -8.35 -8.57 -24.14
N PRO A 264 -7.92 -7.43 -24.71
CA PRO A 264 -6.60 -7.31 -25.32
C PRO A 264 -5.48 -7.37 -24.26
N ASP A 265 -4.26 -7.74 -24.68
CA ASP A 265 -3.08 -7.69 -23.82
C ASP A 265 -2.60 -6.24 -23.64
N LYS A 266 -3.33 -5.46 -22.85
CA LYS A 266 -3.02 -4.06 -22.52
C LYS A 266 -2.89 -3.87 -21.01
N GLY A 267 -2.18 -2.80 -20.63
CA GLY A 267 -2.05 -2.38 -19.23
C GLY A 267 -3.38 -1.94 -18.60
N SER A 268 -4.36 -1.55 -19.41
CA SER A 268 -5.71 -1.15 -18.98
C SER A 268 -6.71 -2.30 -18.84
N THR A 269 -6.40 -3.47 -19.39
CA THR A 269 -7.28 -4.64 -19.30
C THR A 269 -7.34 -5.13 -17.86
N ARG A 270 -8.55 -5.16 -17.28
CA ARG A 270 -8.77 -5.62 -15.90
C ARG A 270 -8.64 -7.14 -15.81
N LEU A 271 -8.15 -7.61 -14.67
CA LEU A 271 -8.11 -9.03 -14.34
C LEU A 271 -9.47 -9.49 -13.80
N TRP A 272 -9.71 -10.81 -13.74
CA TRP A 272 -11.01 -11.38 -13.36
C TRP A 272 -11.49 -10.93 -11.96
N TRP A 273 -10.56 -10.63 -11.05
CA TRP A 273 -10.82 -10.22 -9.67
C TRP A 273 -10.88 -8.70 -9.48
N ASP A 274 -10.62 -7.92 -10.54
CA ASP A 274 -10.57 -6.47 -10.54
C ASP A 274 -11.94 -5.90 -11.00
N PRO A 275 -12.83 -5.51 -10.05
CA PRO A 275 -14.18 -5.11 -10.38
C PRO A 275 -14.24 -3.68 -10.93
N ILE A 276 -15.24 -3.42 -11.79
CA ILE A 276 -15.58 -2.06 -12.25
C ILE A 276 -16.51 -1.35 -11.25
N LYS A 277 -17.25 -2.11 -10.44
CA LYS A 277 -18.30 -1.61 -9.53
C LYS A 277 -17.74 -1.29 -8.13
N PRO A 278 -18.46 -0.46 -7.34
CA PRO A 278 -18.19 -0.30 -5.91
C PRO A 278 -18.16 -1.65 -5.17
N ASN A 279 -17.49 -1.70 -4.02
CA ASN A 279 -17.30 -2.95 -3.28
C ASN A 279 -18.55 -3.39 -2.49
N PHE A 280 -19.46 -2.46 -2.20
CA PHE A 280 -20.71 -2.64 -1.48
C PHE A 280 -21.88 -1.88 -2.12
#